data_AF-A0A846MF96-F1
#
_entry.id   AF-A0A846MF96-F1
#
_cell.length_a   1.000
_cell.length_b   1.000
_cell.length_c   1.000
_cell.angle_alpha   90.00
_cell.angle_beta   90.00
_cell.angle_gamma   90.00
#
_symmetry.space_group_name_H-M   'P 1'
#
loop_
_entity.id
_entity.type
_entity.pdbx_description
1 polymer ?
#
loop_
_entity_poly.entity_id
_entity_poly.type
_entity_poly.pdbx_seq_one_letter_code
_entity_poly.pdbx_strand_id
1 'polypeptide(L)' 'MEIITIKKDTSMLVLFGLLFVIIFGLWSIKRFYSYKPTYKCRLDFLMENASLIAGFLTGLGLLLIAFFM' A
#
# COMPACT_ATOMS: atom_id res chain seq x y z
N MET A 1 29.98 14.21 -1.09
CA MET A 1 28.86 14.42 -0.13
C MET A 1 27.55 13.80 -0.64
N GLU A 2 27.38 13.59 -1.95
CA GLU A 2 26.16 13.05 -2.57
C GLU A 2 25.83 11.59 -2.24
N ILE A 3 26.83 10.74 -2.04
CA ILE A 3 26.62 9.29 -1.79
C ILE A 3 25.91 9.05 -0.45
N ILE A 4 26.13 9.93 0.54
CA ILE A 4 25.54 9.82 1.87
C ILE A 4 24.07 10.28 1.85
N THR A 5 23.75 11.30 1.06
CA THR A 5 22.38 11.79 0.86
C THR A 5 21.52 10.75 0.14
N ILE A 6 22.00 10.18 -0.98
CA ILE A 6 21.28 9.14 -1.72
C ILE A 6 20.93 7.95 -0.82
N LYS A 7 21.89 7.45 -0.03
CA LYS A 7 21.68 6.31 0.86
C LYS A 7 20.66 6.60 1.98
N LYS A 8 20.63 7.85 2.47
CA LYS A 8 19.71 8.30 3.53
C LYS A 8 18.29 8.49 2.99
N ASP A 9 18.15 9.03 1.79
CA ASP A 9 16.86 9.26 1.13
C ASP A 9 16.18 7.92 0.76
N THR A 10 16.93 6.95 0.22
CA THR A 10 16.42 5.59 -0.03
C THR A 10 15.95 4.92 1.26
N SER A 11 16.70 5.07 2.36
CA SER A 11 16.31 4.49 3.66
C SER A 11 15.01 5.09 4.22
N MET A 12 14.81 6.39 4.07
CA MET A 12 13.56 7.05 4.47
C MET A 12 12.38 6.64 3.60
N LEU A 13 12.59 6.46 2.30
CA LEU A 13 11.55 6.03 1.36
C LEU A 13 11.06 4.60 1.65
N VAL A 14 11.99 3.69 1.97
CA VAL A 14 11.66 2.32 2.39
C VAL A 14 10.86 2.34 3.70
N LEU A 15 11.29 3.15 4.68
CA LEU A 15 10.57 3.28 5.96
C LEU A 15 9.15 3.81 5.75
N PHE A 16 8.99 4.80 4.88
CA PHE A 16 7.68 5.35 4.52
C PHE A 16 6.79 4.31 3.83
N GLY A 17 7.33 3.58 2.85
CA GLY A 17 6.60 2.50 2.17
C GLY A 17 6.15 1.41 3.15
N LEU A 18 7.00 1.04 4.11
CA LEU A 18 6.71 0.03 5.11
C LEU A 18 5.60 0.49 6.08
N LEU A 19 5.67 1.73 6.58
CA LEU A 19 4.62 2.33 7.42
C LEU A 19 3.30 2.44 6.66
N PHE A 20 3.35 2.87 5.41
CA PHE A 20 2.16 2.97 4.55
C PHE A 20 1.49 1.61 4.39
N VAL A 21 2.25 0.56 4.05
CA VAL A 21 1.72 -0.81 3.89
C VAL A 21 1.10 -1.33 5.20
N ILE A 22 1.71 -1.08 6.35
CA ILE A 22 1.16 -1.53 7.65
C ILE A 22 -0.16 -0.81 7.95
N ILE A 23 -0.18 0.52 7.91
CA ILE A 23 -1.37 1.32 8.25
C ILE A 23 -2.50 1.01 7.27
N PHE A 24 -2.19 1.00 5.97
CA PHE A 24 -3.16 0.73 4.91
C PHE A 24 -3.64 -0.73 4.92
N GLY A 25 -2.74 -1.68 5.22
CA GLY A 25 -3.05 -3.09 5.36
C GLY A 25 -4.01 -3.36 6.51
N LEU A 26 -3.74 -2.81 7.70
CA LEU A 26 -4.62 -2.94 8.87
C LEU A 26 -6.00 -2.33 8.60
N TRP A 27 -6.03 -1.16 7.95
CA TRP A 27 -7.29 -0.52 7.55
C TRP A 27 -8.09 -1.36 6.54
N SER A 28 -7.41 -1.91 5.53
CA SER A 28 -8.00 -2.77 4.51
C SER A 28 -8.54 -4.08 5.08
N ILE A 29 -7.79 -4.71 5.99
CA ILE A 29 -8.22 -5.93 6.70
C ILE A 29 -9.49 -5.64 7.51
N LYS A 30 -9.54 -4.54 8.26
CA LYS A 30 -10.72 -4.14 9.03
C LYS A 30 -11.96 -3.95 8.13
N ARG A 31 -11.78 -3.31 6.97
CA ARG A 31 -12.83 -3.16 5.95
C ARG A 31 -13.31 -4.51 5.39
N PHE A 32 -12.38 -5.41 5.10
CA PHE A 32 -12.69 -6.74 4.58
C PHE A 32 -13.48 -7.58 5.59
N TYR A 33 -13.07 -7.60 6.87
CA TYR A 33 -13.81 -8.33 7.91
C TYR A 33 -15.19 -7.73 8.22
N SER A 34 -15.34 -6.41 8.08
CA SER A 34 -16.63 -5.76 8.23
C SER A 34 -17.57 -5.99 7.05
N TYR A 35 -17.05 -6.45 5.90
CA TYR A 35 -17.85 -6.73 4.71
C TYR A 35 -18.53 -8.09 4.87
N LYS A 36 -19.85 -8.08 5.12
CA LYS A 36 -20.66 -9.30 5.09
C LYS A 36 -20.95 -9.65 3.62
N PRO A 37 -20.46 -10.79 3.09
CA PRO A 37 -20.70 -11.17 1.71
C PRO A 37 -22.15 -11.66 1.56
N THR A 38 -23.07 -10.74 1.34
CA THR A 38 -24.46 -11.04 1.00
C THR A 38 -24.49 -11.31 -0.51
N TYR A 39 -24.20 -12.56 -0.90
CA TYR A 39 -24.34 -13.13 -2.25
C TYR A 39 -23.50 -12.53 -3.40
N LYS A 40 -22.65 -11.53 -3.16
CA LYS A 40 -21.81 -10.89 -4.19
C LYS A 40 -20.41 -11.52 -4.32
N CYS A 41 -19.88 -11.54 -5.54
CA CYS A 41 -18.55 -12.07 -5.85
C CYS A 41 -17.45 -11.24 -5.18
N ARG A 42 -16.29 -11.86 -4.89
CA ARG A 42 -15.13 -11.16 -4.27
C ARG A 42 -14.63 -9.95 -5.07
N LEU A 43 -14.94 -9.89 -6.37
CA LEU A 43 -14.61 -8.78 -7.26
C LEU A 43 -15.49 -7.55 -7.06
N ASP A 44 -16.75 -7.71 -6.61
CA ASP A 44 -17.64 -6.57 -6.31
C ASP A 44 -17.10 -5.76 -5.12
N PHE A 45 -16.51 -6.46 -4.13
CA PHE A 45 -15.85 -5.79 -3.00
C PHE A 45 -14.70 -4.89 -3.48
N LEU A 46 -13.92 -5.37 -4.46
CA LEU A 46 -12.81 -4.61 -5.04
C LEU A 46 -13.32 -3.42 -5.86
N MET A 47 -14.39 -3.58 -6.65
CA MET A 47 -14.97 -2.48 -7.43
C MET A 47 -15.68 -1.43 -6.56
N GLU A 48 -16.43 -1.84 -5.53
CA GLU A 48 -17.05 -0.91 -4.56
C GLU A 48 -16.00 -0.19 -3.71
N ASN A 49 -14.81 -0.77 -3.57
CA ASN A 49 -13.70 -0.20 -2.84
C ASN A 49 -12.52 0.08 -3.77
N ALA A 50 -12.75 0.80 -4.87
CA ALA A 50 -11.69 1.24 -5.79
C ALA A 50 -10.52 1.95 -5.05
N SER A 51 -10.80 2.62 -3.92
CA SER A 51 -9.79 3.20 -3.04
C SER A 51 -8.82 2.17 -2.44
N LEU A 52 -9.26 0.94 -2.17
CA LEU A 52 -8.39 -0.15 -1.72
C LEU A 52 -7.40 -0.56 -2.82
N ILE A 53 -7.90 -0.71 -4.05
CA ILE A 53 -7.07 -1.06 -5.21
C ILE A 53 -6.06 0.07 -5.48
N ALA A 54 -6.52 1.32 -5.46
CA ALA A 54 -5.67 2.48 -5.68
C ALA A 54 -4.57 2.59 -4.61
N GLY A 55 -4.90 2.38 -3.33
CA GLY A 55 -3.90 2.39 -2.27
C GLY A 55 -2.91 1.23 -2.35
N PHE A 56 -3.37 0.03 -2.76
CA PHE A 56 -2.47 -1.10 -3.01
C PHE A 56 -1.50 -0.81 -4.16
N LEU A 57 -2.01 -0.29 -5.29
CA LEU A 57 -1.19 0.14 -6.43
C LEU A 57 -0.19 1.24 -6.05
N THR A 58 -0.61 2.19 -5.20
CA THR A 58 0.26 3.28 -4.74
C THR A 58 1.39 2.75 -3.85
N GLY A 59 1.09 1.86 -2.92
CA GLY A 59 2.11 1.22 -2.07
C GLY A 59 3.09 0.36 -2.86
N LEU A 60 2.58 -0.37 -3.87
CA LEU A 60 3.40 -1.20 -4.75
C LEU A 60 4.29 -0.35 -5.67
N GLY A 61 3.77 0.79 -6.16
CA GLY A 61 4.55 1.78 -6.90
C GLY A 61 5.65 2.42 -6.06
N LEU A 62 5.37 2.79 -4.81
CA LEU A 62 6.38 3.32 -3.88
C LEU A 62 7.50 2.32 -3.60
N LEU A 63 7.16 1.04 -3.41
CA LEU A 63 8.15 -0.03 -3.22
C LEU A 63 9.00 -0.28 -4.47
N LEU A 64 8.40 -0.24 -5.66
CA LEU A 64 9.13 -0.35 -6.93
C LEU A 64 10.13 0.80 -7.10
N ILE A 65 9.70 2.05 -6.86
CA ILE A 65 10.57 3.22 -6.95
C ILE A 65 11.72 3.11 -5.94
N ALA A 66 11.42 2.70 -4.71
CA ALA A 66 12.43 2.50 -3.68
C ALA A 66 13.43 1.37 -3.99
N PHE A 67 13.02 0.36 -4.79
CA PHE A 67 13.91 -0.73 -5.21
C PHE A 67 14.84 -0.34 -6.36
N PHE A 68 14.41 0.58 -7.24
CA PHE A 68 15.17 1.00 -8.41
C PHE A 68 16.04 2.26 -8.20
N MET A 69 15.95 2.93 -7.05
CA MET A 69 16.83 4.04 -6.63
C MET A 69 18.02 3.54 -5.81
#